data_AF-Q1ILR0-F1
#
_entry.id   AF-Q1ILR0-F1
#
_cell.length_a   1.000
_cell.length_b   1.000
_cell.length_c   1.000
_cell.angle_alpha   90.00
_cell.angle_beta   90.00
_cell.angle_gamma   90.00
#
_symmetry.space_group_name_H-M   'P 1'
#
loop_
_entity.id
_entity.type
_entity.pdbx_description
1 polymer ?
#
loop_
_entity_poly.entity_id
_entity_poly.type
_entity_poly.pdbx_seq_one_letter_code
_entity_poly.pdbx_strand_id
1 'polypeptide(L)'
;MGDAVRRLPVCSRPGDGFCRNGRAALMPRGIPKNYVPCTACPSPKGYPKCGLCMRCRNAVAGKARRLYVWTPDKEDILRNAYATGSGNRRQLKRALKDAVARIGFPRGTVKYRAQQLGLTNDTRHPWAQQDFELLREYLGQWSLTRIARKLKRARSAVEAMADRLHLSRRITDGYTAHDVGRLFGVSQDTVARWIRTGVLHRDFETGRIAEISVMAVIRLRTDLYSLKRVDEVLFKALVFAPETETLALKPVRSVQTFAGSEATA
;
A
#
# COMPACT_ATOMS: atom_id res chain seq x y z
N MET A 1 -0.36 48.65 -37.11
CA MET A 1 -1.20 47.46 -37.34
C MET A 1 -0.82 46.45 -36.29
N GLY A 2 -1.64 46.35 -35.24
CA GLY A 2 -1.29 45.69 -33.99
C GLY A 2 -1.59 44.19 -34.01
N ASP A 3 -0.63 43.41 -33.53
CA ASP A 3 -0.71 41.96 -33.38
C ASP A 3 -1.80 41.54 -32.40
N ALA A 4 -2.79 40.82 -32.91
CA ALA A 4 -3.83 40.17 -32.13
C ALA A 4 -3.25 38.96 -31.38
N VAL A 5 -2.70 39.20 -30.19
CA VAL A 5 -2.43 38.15 -29.19
C VAL A 5 -3.78 37.50 -28.83
N ARG A 6 -4.05 36.34 -29.41
CA ARG A 6 -5.19 35.49 -29.01
C ARG A 6 -5.01 35.11 -27.54
N ARG A 7 -5.67 35.86 -26.65
CA ARG A 7 -5.79 35.55 -25.24
C ARG A 7 -6.40 34.16 -25.11
N LEU A 8 -5.66 33.23 -24.49
CA LEU A 8 -6.21 31.94 -24.06
C LEU A 8 -7.40 32.19 -23.13
N PRO A 9 -8.44 31.34 -23.16
CA PRO A 9 -9.61 31.53 -22.32
C PRO A 9 -9.20 31.52 -20.85
N VAL A 10 -9.53 32.62 -20.16
CA VAL A 10 -9.46 32.75 -18.71
C VAL A 10 -10.52 31.79 -18.16
N CYS A 11 -10.09 30.61 -17.72
CA CYS A 11 -10.99 29.68 -17.01
C CYS A 11 -11.20 30.19 -15.59
N SER A 12 -12.21 31.03 -15.43
CA SER A 12 -12.85 31.36 -14.16
C SER A 12 -13.59 30.13 -13.64
N ARG A 13 -12.97 29.34 -12.76
CA ARG A 13 -13.71 28.52 -11.79
C ARG A 13 -13.02 28.60 -10.43
N PRO A 14 -13.57 29.39 -9.49
CA PRO A 14 -13.22 29.30 -8.09
C PRO A 14 -13.90 28.06 -7.49
N GLY A 15 -13.15 27.24 -6.76
CA GLY A 15 -13.71 26.08 -6.07
C GLY A 15 -13.11 24.75 -6.50
N ASP A 16 -11.87 24.51 -6.09
CA ASP A 16 -11.40 23.21 -5.60
C ASP A 16 -10.34 23.53 -4.55
N GLY A 17 -10.85 23.80 -3.34
CA GLY A 17 -10.08 24.24 -2.21
C GLY A 17 -9.16 23.13 -1.68
N PHE A 18 -7.95 23.59 -1.32
CA PHE A 18 -7.18 23.14 -0.17
C PHE A 18 -6.48 21.77 -0.20
N CYS A 19 -5.17 21.82 -0.51
CA CYS A 19 -4.18 21.17 0.35
C CYS A 19 -3.90 22.08 1.56
N ARG A 20 -4.78 22.04 2.58
CA ARG A 20 -4.46 22.47 3.95
C ARG A 20 -3.95 21.23 4.66
N ASN A 21 -2.63 21.10 4.80
CA ASN A 21 -1.95 20.46 5.93
C ASN A 21 -0.44 20.45 5.68
N GLY A 22 0.29 21.21 6.50
CA GLY A 22 1.73 21.40 6.44
C GLY A 22 2.54 20.14 6.79
N ARG A 23 2.60 19.20 5.85
CA ARG A 23 3.65 18.19 5.78
C ARG A 23 4.26 18.26 4.39
N ALA A 24 5.59 18.29 4.32
CA ALA A 24 6.36 18.38 3.09
C ALA A 24 5.71 17.55 1.98
N ALA A 25 5.05 18.24 1.05
CA ALA A 25 4.37 17.59 -0.06
C ALA A 25 5.43 16.78 -0.81
N LEU A 26 5.30 15.45 -0.76
CA LEU A 26 5.97 14.53 -1.65
C LEU A 26 5.94 15.15 -3.05
N MET A 27 7.07 15.68 -3.50
CA MET A 27 7.10 16.42 -4.75
C MET A 27 6.63 15.48 -5.86
N PRO A 28 5.62 15.88 -6.67
CA PRO A 28 5.33 15.19 -7.90
C PRO A 28 6.63 15.02 -8.67
N ARG A 29 6.99 13.76 -9.00
CA ARG A 29 8.25 13.46 -9.69
C ARG A 29 8.40 14.39 -10.89
N GLY A 30 9.49 15.15 -10.95
CA GLY A 30 9.85 16.00 -12.08
C GLY A 30 9.91 17.51 -11.81
N ILE A 31 9.38 18.05 -10.71
CA ILE A 31 9.53 19.49 -10.44
C ILE A 31 11.01 19.82 -10.17
N PRO A 32 11.65 20.69 -10.96
CA PRO A 32 13.05 21.07 -10.74
C PRO A 32 13.17 21.86 -9.44
N LYS A 33 14.27 21.67 -8.70
CA LYS A 33 14.55 22.39 -7.45
C LYS A 33 14.55 23.92 -7.64
N ASN A 34 15.02 24.36 -8.81
CA ASN A 34 14.97 25.75 -9.25
C ASN A 34 13.75 25.90 -10.15
N TYR A 35 12.61 26.33 -9.62
CA TYR A 35 11.42 26.59 -10.41
C TYR A 35 11.30 28.09 -10.70
N VAL A 36 10.72 28.43 -11.85
CA VAL A 36 10.41 29.80 -12.26
C VAL A 36 8.90 29.98 -12.34
N PRO A 37 8.33 31.18 -12.15
CA PRO A 37 6.90 31.39 -12.34
C PRO A 37 6.48 31.00 -13.76
N CYS A 38 5.32 30.35 -13.87
CA CYS A 38 4.80 29.90 -15.15
C CYS A 38 4.38 31.10 -16.02
N THR A 39 4.81 31.11 -17.27
CA THR A 39 4.48 32.20 -18.21
C THR A 39 3.04 32.16 -18.74
N ALA A 40 2.37 31.00 -18.63
CA ALA A 40 1.02 30.78 -19.17
C ALA A 40 -0.10 30.71 -18.11
N CYS A 41 0.24 30.65 -16.82
CA CYS A 41 -0.74 30.60 -15.73
C CYS A 41 -0.11 31.09 -14.42
N PRO A 42 -0.89 31.47 -13.39
CA PRO A 42 -0.37 31.99 -12.12
C PRO A 42 0.32 30.94 -11.23
N SER A 43 0.74 29.79 -11.80
CA SER A 43 1.45 28.76 -11.04
C SER A 43 2.90 29.18 -10.80
N PRO A 44 3.42 29.13 -9.56
CA PRO A 44 4.82 29.44 -9.30
C PRO A 44 5.77 28.31 -9.75
N LYS A 45 5.26 27.15 -10.18
CA LYS A 45 6.04 25.92 -10.40
C LYS A 45 6.32 25.64 -11.88
N GLY A 46 6.94 26.58 -12.58
CA GLY A 46 7.43 26.43 -13.96
C GLY A 46 8.81 25.81 -14.04
N TYR A 47 9.09 25.09 -15.14
CA TYR A 47 10.44 24.56 -15.41
C TYR A 47 11.33 25.67 -16.00
N PRO A 48 12.59 25.85 -15.55
CA PRO A 48 13.48 26.90 -16.06
C PRO A 48 13.67 26.88 -17.57
N LYS A 49 13.78 25.67 -18.15
CA LYS A 49 14.05 25.49 -19.59
C LYS A 49 12.92 26.02 -20.49
N CYS A 50 11.66 25.96 -20.03
CA CYS A 50 10.52 26.34 -20.87
C CYS A 50 9.59 27.38 -20.24
N GLY A 51 9.84 27.82 -19.01
CA GLY A 51 8.99 28.76 -18.29
C GLY A 51 7.56 28.27 -18.05
N LEU A 52 7.23 27.01 -18.35
CA LEU A 52 5.87 26.47 -18.24
C LEU A 52 5.77 25.49 -17.07
N CYS A 53 4.67 25.56 -16.32
CA CYS A 53 4.33 24.53 -15.35
C CYS A 53 3.97 23.22 -16.05
N MET A 54 3.99 22.10 -15.33
CA MET A 54 3.68 20.78 -15.90
C MET A 54 2.32 20.74 -16.62
N ARG A 55 1.31 21.44 -16.07
CA ARG A 55 -0.04 21.50 -16.67
C ARG A 55 -0.03 22.26 -17.99
N CYS A 56 0.52 23.47 -18.02
CA CYS A 56 0.59 24.30 -19.23
C CYS A 56 1.51 23.66 -20.27
N ARG A 57 2.62 23.06 -19.86
CA ARG A 57 3.50 22.28 -20.75
C ARG A 57 2.78 21.11 -21.40
N ASN A 58 1.97 20.36 -20.65
CA ASN A 58 1.16 19.26 -21.19
C ASN A 58 0.01 19.76 -22.08
N ALA A 59 -0.52 20.96 -21.80
CA ALA A 59 -1.53 21.61 -22.64
C ALA A 59 -0.96 22.12 -23.97
N VAL A 60 0.25 22.70 -23.95
CA VAL A 60 0.97 23.19 -25.15
C VAL A 60 1.53 22.03 -25.96
N ALA A 61 2.05 20.99 -25.31
CA ALA A 61 2.34 19.70 -25.95
C ALA A 61 1.06 18.94 -26.36
N GLY A 62 -0.11 19.59 -26.20
CA GLY A 62 -1.43 18.99 -26.25
C GLY A 62 -1.66 18.16 -27.50
N LYS A 63 -2.27 16.99 -27.28
CA LYS A 63 -2.94 16.10 -28.26
C LYS A 63 -2.10 15.57 -29.44
N ALA A 64 -0.96 16.17 -29.78
CA ALA A 64 -0.14 15.88 -30.96
C ALA A 64 0.66 14.57 -30.87
N ARG A 65 0.56 13.83 -29.75
CA ARG A 65 1.04 12.46 -29.65
C ARG A 65 -0.05 11.55 -29.12
N ARG A 66 -1.17 11.42 -29.84
CA ARG A 66 -1.83 10.10 -29.85
C ARG A 66 -0.89 9.16 -30.61
N LEU A 67 0.19 8.74 -29.96
CA LEU A 67 1.28 7.96 -30.57
C LEU A 67 0.77 6.65 -31.19
N TYR A 68 -0.45 6.24 -30.82
CA TYR A 68 -1.08 4.97 -31.17
C TYR A 68 -2.53 5.18 -31.60
N VAL A 69 -2.74 5.46 -32.89
CA VAL A 69 -4.08 5.60 -33.49
C VAL A 69 -4.63 4.22 -33.85
N TRP A 70 -5.75 3.84 -33.22
CA TRP A 70 -6.45 2.60 -33.51
C TRP A 70 -7.34 2.77 -34.73
N THR A 71 -7.09 1.95 -35.76
CA THR A 71 -7.95 1.80 -36.94
C THR A 71 -8.76 0.50 -36.80
N PRO A 72 -9.92 0.38 -37.47
CA PRO A 72 -10.71 -0.85 -37.48
C PRO A 72 -9.87 -2.10 -37.81
N ASP A 73 -9.01 -2.02 -38.83
CA ASP A 73 -8.13 -3.13 -39.23
C ASP A 73 -7.23 -3.63 -38.10
N LYS A 74 -6.69 -2.71 -37.29
CA LYS A 74 -5.84 -3.05 -36.13
C LYS A 74 -6.65 -3.71 -35.02
N GLU A 75 -7.90 -3.33 -34.86
CA GLU A 75 -8.81 -3.99 -33.93
C GLU A 75 -9.21 -5.37 -34.40
N ASP A 76 -9.41 -5.56 -35.70
CA ASP A 76 -9.72 -6.88 -36.27
C ASP A 76 -8.54 -7.84 -36.12
N ILE A 77 -7.31 -7.37 -36.33
CA ILE A 77 -6.09 -8.13 -36.00
C ILE A 77 -6.11 -8.57 -34.53
N LEU A 78 -6.53 -7.67 -33.63
CA LEU A 78 -6.59 -7.94 -32.20
C LEU A 78 -7.72 -8.93 -31.85
N ARG A 79 -8.93 -8.76 -32.39
CA ARG A 79 -10.07 -9.67 -32.22
C ARG A 79 -9.71 -11.09 -32.69
N ASN A 80 -9.11 -11.19 -33.88
CA ASN A 80 -8.68 -12.46 -34.45
C ASN A 80 -7.63 -13.16 -33.56
N ALA A 81 -6.66 -12.42 -33.03
CA ALA A 81 -5.66 -12.99 -32.13
C ALA A 81 -6.26 -13.60 -30.85
N TYR A 82 -7.31 -12.99 -30.29
CA TYR A 82 -8.04 -13.52 -29.14
C TYR A 82 -8.95 -14.70 -29.51
N ALA A 83 -9.57 -14.68 -30.70
CA ALA A 83 -10.39 -15.78 -31.20
C ALA A 83 -9.55 -17.05 -31.44
N THR A 84 -8.43 -16.94 -32.17
CA THR A 84 -7.53 -18.07 -32.45
C THR A 84 -6.87 -18.65 -31.19
N GLY A 85 -6.65 -17.82 -30.17
CA GLY A 85 -6.00 -18.22 -28.92
C GLY A 85 -6.94 -18.69 -27.80
N SER A 86 -8.26 -18.71 -28.03
CA SER A 86 -9.30 -18.80 -26.98
C SER A 86 -9.31 -20.09 -26.14
N GLY A 87 -8.61 -21.15 -26.57
CA GLY A 87 -8.52 -22.41 -25.82
C GLY A 87 -7.15 -22.73 -25.20
N ASN A 88 -6.08 -22.03 -25.60
CA ASN A 88 -4.72 -22.39 -25.18
C ASN A 88 -3.84 -21.15 -24.91
N ARG A 89 -3.40 -21.01 -23.65
CA ARG A 89 -2.54 -19.91 -23.20
C ARG A 89 -1.27 -19.73 -24.04
N ARG A 90 -0.66 -20.83 -24.52
CA ARG A 90 0.56 -20.76 -25.34
C ARG A 90 0.24 -20.22 -26.75
N GLN A 91 -0.87 -20.65 -27.34
CA GLN A 91 -1.33 -20.18 -28.66
C GLN A 91 -1.73 -18.70 -28.58
N LEU A 92 -2.50 -18.30 -27.55
CA LEU A 92 -2.83 -16.89 -27.30
C LEU A 92 -1.57 -16.03 -27.14
N LYS A 93 -0.56 -16.51 -26.41
CA LYS A 93 0.70 -15.77 -26.23
C LYS A 93 1.43 -15.54 -27.56
N ARG A 94 1.42 -16.54 -28.46
CA ARG A 94 2.01 -16.45 -29.81
C ARG A 94 1.20 -15.50 -30.69
N ALA A 95 -0.11 -15.71 -30.81
CA ALA A 95 -1.02 -14.86 -31.59
C ALA A 95 -0.94 -13.38 -31.16
N LEU A 96 -0.86 -13.10 -29.85
CA LEU A 96 -0.67 -11.74 -29.34
C LEU A 96 0.71 -11.16 -29.65
N LYS A 97 1.77 -11.99 -29.71
CA LYS A 97 3.11 -11.53 -30.11
C LYS A 97 3.08 -11.09 -31.58
N ASP A 98 2.44 -11.88 -32.44
CA ASP A 98 2.33 -11.61 -33.87
C ASP A 98 1.42 -10.40 -34.13
N ALA A 99 0.30 -10.29 -33.41
CA ALA A 99 -0.58 -9.13 -33.46
C ALA A 99 0.15 -7.83 -33.04
N VAL A 100 0.95 -7.87 -31.97
CA VAL A 100 1.77 -6.73 -31.54
C VAL A 100 2.77 -6.33 -32.63
N ALA A 101 3.42 -7.29 -33.29
CA ALA A 101 4.34 -7.03 -34.39
C ALA A 101 3.63 -6.39 -35.60
N ARG A 102 2.44 -6.90 -35.97
CA ARG A 102 1.65 -6.38 -37.10
C ARG A 102 1.05 -4.99 -36.84
N ILE A 103 0.62 -4.73 -35.60
CA ILE A 103 0.02 -3.44 -35.21
C ILE A 103 1.10 -2.35 -35.05
N GLY A 104 2.33 -2.75 -34.68
CA GLY A 104 3.46 -1.84 -34.48
C GLY A 104 3.37 -1.02 -33.18
N PHE A 105 2.46 -1.36 -32.27
CA PHE A 105 2.27 -0.66 -30.99
C PHE A 105 2.92 -1.42 -29.84
N PRO A 106 3.37 -0.74 -28.77
CA PRO A 106 3.86 -1.42 -27.58
C PRO A 106 2.82 -2.37 -27.00
N ARG A 107 3.30 -3.50 -26.47
CA ARG A 107 2.45 -4.54 -25.87
C ARG A 107 1.46 -4.00 -24.84
N GLY A 108 1.86 -3.00 -24.04
CA GLY A 108 0.99 -2.37 -23.05
C GLY A 108 -0.22 -1.66 -23.67
N THR A 109 -0.02 -0.95 -24.77
CA THR A 109 -1.08 -0.26 -25.52
C THR A 109 -2.06 -1.24 -26.14
N VAL A 110 -1.54 -2.32 -26.74
CA VAL A 110 -2.37 -3.39 -27.32
C VAL A 110 -3.18 -4.10 -26.25
N LYS A 111 -2.57 -4.44 -25.10
CA LYS A 111 -3.29 -5.02 -23.95
C LYS A 111 -4.39 -4.09 -23.44
N TYR A 112 -4.10 -2.80 -23.30
CA TYR A 112 -5.07 -1.83 -22.84
C TYR A 112 -6.25 -1.71 -23.81
N ARG A 113 -6.01 -1.71 -25.14
CA ARG A 113 -7.12 -1.72 -26.11
C ARG A 113 -7.93 -3.01 -26.04
N ALA A 114 -7.29 -4.17 -25.89
CA ALA A 114 -7.99 -5.44 -25.72
C ALA A 114 -8.92 -5.44 -24.50
N GLN A 115 -8.50 -4.80 -23.39
CA GLN A 115 -9.35 -4.58 -22.22
C GLN A 115 -10.55 -3.68 -22.53
N GLN A 116 -10.35 -2.58 -23.27
CA GLN A 116 -11.45 -1.69 -23.67
C GLN A 116 -12.46 -2.37 -24.61
N LEU A 117 -12.00 -3.32 -25.44
CA LEU A 117 -12.84 -4.11 -26.34
C LEU A 117 -13.48 -5.33 -25.65
N GLY A 118 -13.25 -5.55 -24.36
CA GLY A 118 -13.80 -6.70 -23.62
C GLY A 118 -13.20 -8.05 -24.02
N LEU A 119 -12.10 -8.07 -24.76
CA LEU A 119 -11.47 -9.31 -25.25
C LEU A 119 -10.69 -10.05 -24.15
N THR A 120 -10.36 -9.36 -23.06
CA THR A 120 -9.66 -9.93 -21.91
C THR A 120 -10.60 -10.22 -20.77
N ASN A 121 -10.47 -11.40 -20.18
CA ASN A 121 -11.06 -11.75 -18.88
C ASN A 121 -10.35 -11.06 -17.68
N ASP A 122 -9.63 -9.96 -17.92
CA ASP A 122 -8.97 -9.16 -16.88
C ASP A 122 -10.03 -8.25 -16.23
N THR A 123 -11.04 -8.86 -15.60
CA THR A 123 -12.01 -8.16 -14.76
C THR A 123 -11.25 -7.65 -13.54
N ARG A 124 -10.95 -6.34 -13.54
CA ARG A 124 -10.56 -5.67 -12.31
C ARG A 124 -11.70 -5.86 -11.33
N HIS A 125 -11.52 -6.74 -10.34
CA HIS A 125 -12.51 -6.91 -9.28
C HIS A 125 -12.67 -5.55 -8.57
N PRO A 126 -13.82 -4.88 -8.70
CA PRO A 126 -14.07 -3.64 -7.98
C PRO A 126 -14.04 -3.93 -6.48
N TRP A 127 -13.54 -3.00 -5.68
CA TRP A 127 -13.54 -3.17 -4.22
C TRP A 127 -14.96 -2.93 -3.71
N ALA A 128 -15.52 -3.94 -3.06
CA ALA A 128 -16.84 -3.86 -2.44
C ALA A 128 -16.73 -3.28 -1.03
N GLN A 129 -17.87 -2.82 -0.48
CA GLN A 129 -17.89 -2.32 0.90
C GLN A 129 -17.43 -3.37 1.92
N GLN A 130 -17.81 -4.64 1.70
CA GLN A 130 -17.38 -5.78 2.50
C GLN A 130 -15.86 -5.97 2.48
N ASP A 131 -15.21 -5.73 1.33
CA ASP A 131 -13.76 -5.84 1.21
C ASP A 131 -13.06 -4.77 2.08
N PHE A 132 -13.63 -3.56 2.17
CA PHE A 132 -13.09 -2.49 3.00
C PHE A 132 -13.24 -2.78 4.49
N GLU A 133 -14.36 -3.36 4.90
CA GLU A 133 -14.60 -3.71 6.30
C GLU A 133 -13.62 -4.80 6.75
N LEU A 134 -13.50 -5.88 5.98
CA LEU A 134 -12.48 -6.91 6.18
C LEU A 134 -11.07 -6.31 6.24
N LEU A 135 -10.75 -5.36 5.36
CA LEU A 135 -9.43 -4.74 5.36
C LEU A 135 -9.19 -3.97 6.66
N ARG A 136 -10.18 -3.24 7.19
CA ARG A 136 -10.07 -2.47 8.44
C ARG A 136 -9.97 -3.37 9.67
N GLU A 137 -10.74 -4.45 9.69
CA GLU A 137 -10.78 -5.41 10.80
C GLU A 137 -9.45 -6.15 10.94
N TYR A 138 -8.92 -6.69 9.83
CA TYR A 138 -7.75 -7.57 9.87
C TYR A 138 -6.40 -6.86 9.69
N LEU A 139 -6.37 -5.62 9.18
CA LEU A 139 -5.11 -4.88 9.08
C LEU A 139 -4.55 -4.59 10.48
N GLY A 140 -3.29 -4.98 10.67
CA GLY A 140 -2.63 -4.88 11.97
C GLY A 140 -2.79 -6.11 12.84
N GLN A 141 -3.68 -7.04 12.51
CA GLN A 141 -3.73 -8.36 13.13
C GLN A 141 -3.07 -9.41 12.23
N TRP A 142 -3.42 -9.41 10.95
CA TRP A 142 -2.99 -10.46 10.02
C TRP A 142 -1.90 -9.98 9.05
N SER A 143 -1.16 -10.94 8.51
CA SER A 143 -0.25 -10.69 7.39
C SER A 143 -1.03 -10.26 6.14
N LEU A 144 -0.43 -9.38 5.33
CA LEU A 144 -1.03 -8.99 4.03
C LEU A 144 -1.28 -10.19 3.13
N THR A 145 -0.44 -11.23 3.22
CA THR A 145 -0.59 -12.46 2.45
C THR A 145 -1.83 -13.23 2.87
N ARG A 146 -2.10 -13.32 4.18
CA ARG A 146 -3.30 -13.96 4.73
C ARG A 146 -4.57 -13.18 4.36
N ILE A 147 -4.54 -11.85 4.49
CA ILE A 147 -5.64 -10.97 4.09
C ILE A 147 -5.93 -11.11 2.58
N ALA A 148 -4.87 -11.14 1.75
CA ALA A 148 -4.99 -11.35 0.31
C ALA A 148 -5.63 -12.69 -0.06
N ARG A 149 -5.24 -13.78 0.62
CA ARG A 149 -5.88 -15.10 0.46
C ARG A 149 -7.36 -15.07 0.83
N LYS A 150 -7.72 -14.41 1.94
CA LYS A 150 -9.11 -14.28 2.40
C LYS A 150 -9.96 -13.49 1.40
N LEU A 151 -9.44 -12.37 0.89
CA LEU A 151 -10.09 -11.53 -0.11
C LEU A 151 -10.03 -12.12 -1.53
N LYS A 152 -9.35 -13.26 -1.74
CA LYS A 152 -9.06 -13.85 -3.06
C LYS A 152 -8.44 -12.84 -4.05
N ARG A 153 -7.59 -11.94 -3.53
CA ARG A 153 -6.93 -10.87 -4.29
C ARG A 153 -5.41 -11.03 -4.24
N ALA A 154 -4.72 -10.36 -5.15
CA ALA A 154 -3.27 -10.30 -5.11
C ALA A 154 -2.79 -9.48 -3.89
N ARG A 155 -1.68 -9.91 -3.25
CA ARG A 155 -1.04 -9.20 -2.13
C ARG A 155 -0.77 -7.73 -2.44
N SER A 156 -0.28 -7.44 -3.65
CA SER A 156 0.01 -6.09 -4.12
C SER A 156 -1.24 -5.21 -4.25
N ALA A 157 -2.40 -5.79 -4.57
CA ALA A 157 -3.66 -5.06 -4.64
C ALA A 157 -4.15 -4.65 -3.24
N VAL A 158 -4.00 -5.55 -2.26
CA VAL A 158 -4.29 -5.29 -0.84
C VAL A 158 -3.35 -4.21 -0.29
N GLU A 159 -2.06 -4.30 -0.59
CA GLU A 159 -1.06 -3.29 -0.20
C GLU A 159 -1.39 -1.90 -0.77
N ALA A 160 -1.65 -1.82 -2.08
CA ALA A 160 -2.01 -0.56 -2.73
C ALA A 160 -3.32 0.03 -2.17
N MET A 161 -4.27 -0.82 -1.75
CA MET A 161 -5.50 -0.34 -1.13
C MET A 161 -5.30 0.14 0.30
N ALA A 162 -4.51 -0.57 1.11
CA ALA A 162 -4.16 -0.13 2.46
C ALA A 162 -3.46 1.23 2.44
N ASP A 163 -2.53 1.44 1.50
CA ASP A 163 -1.84 2.72 1.33
C ASP A 163 -2.81 3.84 0.91
N ARG A 164 -3.77 3.54 0.02
CA ARG A 164 -4.82 4.50 -0.41
C ARG A 164 -5.74 4.89 0.75
N LEU A 165 -6.04 3.97 1.65
CA LEU A 165 -6.87 4.21 2.83
C LEU A 165 -6.08 4.74 4.03
N HIS A 166 -4.77 4.95 3.89
CA HIS A 166 -3.86 5.39 4.95
C HIS A 166 -3.89 4.51 6.21
N LEU A 167 -4.15 3.21 6.05
CA LEU A 167 -4.23 2.28 7.18
C LEU A 167 -2.83 1.77 7.54
N SER A 168 -2.57 1.65 8.84
CA SER A 168 -1.31 1.08 9.34
C SER A 168 -1.26 -0.41 9.06
N ARG A 169 -0.18 -0.86 8.43
CA ARG A 169 0.08 -2.28 8.11
C ARG A 169 0.88 -2.99 9.20
N ARG A 170 1.22 -2.29 10.28
CA ARG A 170 2.05 -2.85 11.35
C ARG A 170 1.26 -3.93 12.10
N ILE A 171 1.69 -5.17 11.95
CA ILE A 171 1.13 -6.30 12.68
C ILE A 171 1.44 -6.10 14.17
N THR A 172 0.39 -5.94 14.97
CA THR A 172 0.39 -5.82 16.43
C THR A 172 -0.03 -7.10 17.13
N ASP A 173 -0.57 -8.08 16.40
CA ASP A 173 -0.95 -9.38 16.94
C ASP A 173 0.28 -10.30 17.10
N GLY A 174 0.35 -11.03 18.21
CA GLY A 174 1.49 -11.84 18.66
C GLY A 174 2.63 -11.07 19.35
N TYR A 175 3.57 -11.83 19.92
CA TYR A 175 4.64 -11.29 20.76
C TYR A 175 5.94 -11.02 19.99
N THR A 176 6.66 -9.94 20.35
CA THR A 176 8.08 -9.81 19.95
C THR A 176 8.97 -10.71 20.81
N ALA A 177 10.20 -10.97 20.37
CA ALA A 177 11.22 -11.60 21.21
C ALA A 177 11.49 -10.81 22.51
N HIS A 178 11.34 -9.48 22.47
CA HIS A 178 11.42 -8.63 23.65
C HIS A 178 10.24 -8.82 24.61
N ASP A 179 9.01 -8.90 24.10
CA ASP A 179 7.82 -9.15 24.92
C ASP A 179 7.89 -10.52 25.59
N VAL A 180 8.31 -11.54 24.83
CA VAL A 180 8.57 -12.89 25.36
C VAL A 180 9.71 -12.88 26.39
N GLY A 181 10.76 -12.09 26.16
CA GLY A 181 11.85 -11.93 27.12
C GLY A 181 11.38 -11.36 28.45
N ARG A 182 10.54 -10.31 28.42
CA ARG A 182 9.91 -9.75 29.63
C ARG A 182 8.98 -10.75 30.31
N LEU A 183 8.16 -11.44 29.51
CA LEU A 183 7.22 -12.44 30.01
C LEU A 183 7.91 -13.59 30.77
N PHE A 184 9.07 -14.04 30.30
CA PHE A 184 9.79 -15.16 30.95
C PHE A 184 10.94 -14.70 31.87
N GLY A 185 11.22 -13.40 31.94
CA GLY A 185 12.36 -12.86 32.70
C GLY A 185 13.73 -13.24 32.11
N VAL A 186 13.82 -13.42 30.80
CA VAL A 186 15.02 -13.86 30.06
C VAL A 186 15.48 -12.81 29.04
N SER A 187 16.76 -12.87 28.67
CA SER A 187 17.31 -11.97 27.65
C SER A 187 16.72 -12.28 26.26
N GLN A 188 16.67 -11.26 25.39
CA GLN A 188 16.23 -11.42 24.00
C GLN A 188 17.08 -12.44 23.23
N ASP A 189 18.37 -12.57 23.56
CA ASP A 189 19.27 -13.55 22.97
C ASP A 189 18.90 -14.99 23.34
N THR A 190 18.38 -15.18 24.54
CA THR A 190 17.87 -16.49 24.99
C THR A 190 16.61 -16.85 24.23
N VAL A 191 15.69 -15.89 24.04
CA VAL A 191 14.50 -16.08 23.20
C VAL A 191 14.90 -16.37 21.74
N ALA A 192 15.87 -15.64 21.19
CA ALA A 192 16.39 -15.89 19.84
C ALA A 192 17.02 -17.29 19.72
N ARG A 193 17.67 -17.79 20.78
CA ARG A 193 18.16 -19.16 20.86
C ARG A 193 17.01 -20.16 20.84
N TRP A 194 15.96 -19.94 21.63
CA TRP A 194 14.77 -20.81 21.66
C TRP A 194 14.07 -20.90 20.31
N ILE A 195 14.02 -19.81 19.56
CA ILE A 195 13.51 -19.81 18.17
C ILE A 195 14.40 -20.67 17.27
N ARG A 196 15.73 -20.53 17.38
CA ARG A 196 16.68 -21.33 16.58
C ARG A 196 16.65 -22.82 16.93
N THR A 197 16.43 -23.16 18.21
CA THR A 197 16.35 -24.56 18.68
C THR A 197 14.95 -25.16 18.55
N GLY A 198 13.96 -24.41 18.04
CA GLY A 198 12.60 -24.89 17.81
C GLY A 198 11.73 -25.01 19.07
N VAL A 199 12.15 -24.44 20.20
CA VAL A 199 11.35 -24.39 21.44
C VAL A 199 10.20 -23.39 21.31
N LEU A 200 10.46 -22.27 20.62
CA LEU A 200 9.44 -21.29 20.25
C LEU A 200 9.27 -21.25 18.74
N HIS A 201 8.02 -21.33 18.30
CA HIS A 201 7.67 -21.18 16.91
C HIS A 201 7.37 -19.73 16.59
N ARG A 202 8.16 -19.20 15.65
CA ARG A 202 7.95 -17.90 15.03
C ARG A 202 7.19 -18.10 13.73
N ASP A 203 6.13 -17.34 13.54
CA ASP A 203 5.45 -17.31 12.25
C ASP A 203 6.36 -16.65 11.21
N PHE A 204 6.67 -17.38 10.13
CA PHE A 204 7.53 -16.92 9.05
C PHE A 204 6.93 -15.75 8.26
N GLU A 205 5.59 -15.64 8.19
CA GLU A 205 4.93 -14.56 7.45
C GLU A 205 4.91 -13.24 8.24
N THR A 206 4.71 -13.30 9.56
CA THR A 206 4.56 -12.12 10.41
C THR A 206 5.85 -11.75 11.17
N GLY A 207 6.76 -12.71 11.34
CA GLY A 207 7.94 -12.55 12.19
C GLY A 207 7.58 -12.41 13.67
N ARG A 208 6.35 -12.74 14.08
CA ARG A 208 5.85 -12.69 15.46
C ARG A 208 5.83 -14.08 16.07
N ILE A 209 5.89 -14.14 17.40
CA ILE A 209 5.77 -15.39 18.15
C ILE A 209 4.28 -15.54 18.50
N ALA A 210 3.67 -16.63 18.06
CA ALA A 210 2.26 -16.89 18.29
C ALA A 210 2.01 -17.19 19.78
N GLU A 211 0.89 -16.68 20.32
CA GLU A 211 0.50 -16.90 21.71
C GLU A 211 0.44 -18.39 22.07
N ILE A 212 -0.08 -19.23 21.18
CA ILE A 212 -0.12 -20.69 21.34
C ILE A 212 1.28 -21.26 21.60
N SER A 213 2.30 -20.75 20.90
CA SER A 213 3.67 -21.21 21.10
C SER A 213 4.23 -20.75 22.44
N VAL A 214 3.86 -19.55 22.91
CA VAL A 214 4.26 -19.04 24.22
C VAL A 214 3.59 -19.85 25.33
N MET A 215 2.30 -20.13 25.19
CA MET A 215 1.52 -20.95 26.11
C MET A 215 2.02 -22.40 26.18
N ALA A 216 2.44 -22.97 25.05
CA ALA A 216 3.06 -24.29 25.03
C ALA A 216 4.32 -24.34 25.90
N VAL A 217 5.15 -23.30 25.88
CA VAL A 217 6.34 -23.22 26.76
C VAL A 217 5.93 -23.12 28.24
N ILE A 218 4.94 -22.29 28.57
CA ILE A 218 4.44 -22.16 29.95
C ILE A 218 3.92 -23.50 30.49
N ARG A 219 3.16 -24.24 29.66
CA ARG A 219 2.53 -25.50 30.07
C ARG A 219 3.47 -26.70 30.07
N LEU A 220 4.41 -26.77 29.13
CA LEU A 220 5.23 -27.97 28.90
C LEU A 220 6.67 -27.83 29.41
N ARG A 221 7.16 -26.61 29.63
CA ARG A 221 8.58 -26.31 29.85
C ARG A 221 8.78 -25.27 30.95
N THR A 222 8.36 -25.62 32.16
CA THR A 222 8.52 -24.79 33.36
C THR A 222 9.99 -24.60 33.78
N ASP A 223 10.90 -25.44 33.28
CA ASP A 223 12.35 -25.38 33.48
C ASP A 223 13.01 -24.15 32.83
N LEU A 224 12.37 -23.57 31.82
CA LEU A 224 12.96 -22.55 30.97
C LEU A 224 12.85 -21.13 31.51
N TYR A 225 12.05 -20.90 32.55
CA TYR A 225 11.80 -19.56 33.09
C TYR A 225 11.71 -19.57 34.61
N SER A 226 11.95 -18.40 35.23
CA SER A 226 11.91 -18.25 36.69
C SER A 226 10.88 -17.21 37.08
N LEU A 227 9.87 -17.63 37.85
CA LEU A 227 8.80 -16.75 38.33
C LEU A 227 9.31 -15.52 39.11
N LYS A 228 10.53 -15.57 39.67
CA LYS A 228 11.14 -14.43 40.37
C LYS A 228 11.51 -13.26 39.45
N ARG A 229 11.68 -13.50 38.15
CA ARG A 229 12.15 -12.51 37.16
C ARG A 229 11.12 -12.16 36.10
N VAL A 230 9.96 -12.82 36.16
CA VAL A 230 8.87 -12.69 35.20
C VAL A 230 8.14 -11.36 35.42
N ASP A 231 7.69 -10.73 34.33
CA ASP A 231 6.69 -9.68 34.40
C ASP A 231 5.34 -10.27 34.87
N GLU A 232 5.03 -10.06 36.14
CA GLU A 232 3.87 -10.66 36.82
C GLU A 232 2.55 -10.32 36.12
N VAL A 233 2.42 -9.09 35.61
CA VAL A 233 1.18 -8.61 34.97
C VAL A 233 0.98 -9.32 33.63
N LEU A 234 2.02 -9.37 32.79
CA LEU A 234 1.95 -10.05 31.50
C LEU A 234 1.74 -11.56 31.66
N PHE A 235 2.39 -12.18 32.65
CA PHE A 235 2.26 -13.61 32.91
C PHE A 235 0.86 -13.96 33.43
N LYS A 236 0.32 -13.19 34.38
CA LYS A 236 -1.05 -13.39 34.87
C LYS A 236 -2.09 -13.15 33.78
N ALA A 237 -1.92 -12.10 32.97
CA ALA A 237 -2.81 -11.86 31.84
C ALA A 237 -2.84 -13.04 30.87
N LEU A 238 -1.71 -13.69 30.63
CA LEU A 238 -1.63 -14.82 29.71
C LEU A 238 -2.14 -16.14 30.32
N VAL A 239 -1.88 -16.39 31.60
CA VAL A 239 -2.29 -17.63 32.28
C VAL A 239 -3.75 -17.61 32.72
N PHE A 240 -4.27 -16.44 33.10
CA PHE A 240 -5.60 -16.27 33.68
C PHE A 240 -6.55 -15.46 32.80
N ALA A 241 -6.18 -15.08 31.57
CA ALA A 241 -7.14 -14.48 30.66
C ALA A 241 -8.32 -15.45 30.45
N PRO A 242 -9.58 -14.99 30.60
CA PRO A 242 -10.71 -15.75 30.11
C PRO A 242 -10.55 -15.86 28.59
N GLU A 243 -10.77 -17.06 28.03
CA GLU A 243 -10.55 -17.41 26.62
C GLU A 243 -11.41 -16.58 25.61
N THR A 244 -12.09 -15.51 26.05
CA THR A 244 -13.07 -14.74 25.27
C THR A 244 -12.93 -13.21 25.30
N GLU A 245 -11.88 -12.62 25.88
CA GLU A 245 -11.77 -11.14 25.99
C GLU A 245 -10.49 -10.56 25.38
N THR A 246 -10.15 -10.95 24.14
CA THR A 246 -8.95 -10.50 23.42
C THR A 246 -9.09 -9.17 22.66
N LEU A 247 -10.00 -8.27 23.02
CA LEU A 247 -10.20 -6.99 22.31
C LEU A 247 -10.18 -5.69 23.15
N ALA A 248 -10.04 -5.75 24.46
CA ALA A 248 -9.76 -4.58 25.29
C ALA A 248 -8.81 -5.04 26.38
N LEU A 249 -7.54 -4.69 26.37
CA LEU A 249 -7.06 -3.51 27.06
C LEU A 249 -5.63 -3.24 26.58
N LYS A 250 -5.38 -2.09 25.96
CA LYS A 250 -4.03 -1.50 25.94
C LYS A 250 -4.04 -0.34 26.94
N PRO A 251 -3.21 -0.34 27.99
CA PRO A 251 -3.06 0.84 28.81
C PRO A 251 -2.52 1.97 27.93
N VAL A 252 -3.30 3.04 27.83
CA VAL A 252 -2.86 4.34 27.33
C VAL A 252 -1.65 4.73 28.16
N ARG A 253 -0.52 5.02 27.49
CA ARG A 253 0.68 5.54 28.15
C ARG A 253 0.28 6.71 29.04
N SER A 254 0.51 6.57 30.34
CA SER A 254 0.41 7.65 31.31
C SER A 254 1.25 8.82 30.81
N VAL A 255 0.57 9.95 30.59
CA VAL A 255 1.21 11.24 30.35
C VAL A 255 2.06 11.55 31.57
N GLN A 256 3.34 11.84 31.31
CA GLN A 256 4.29 12.27 32.32
C GLN A 256 3.73 13.47 33.06
N THR A 257 3.63 13.34 34.39
CA THR A 257 3.46 14.45 35.31
C THR A 257 4.69 15.35 35.20
N PHE A 258 4.55 16.50 34.54
CA PHE A 258 5.48 17.61 34.72
C PHE A 258 5.14 18.27 36.05
N ALA A 259 5.91 17.92 37.07
CA ALA A 259 6.09 18.78 38.23
C ALA A 259 6.91 19.99 37.80
N GLY A 260 6.44 21.20 38.10
CA GLY A 260 7.24 22.41 37.96
C GLY A 260 6.42 23.70 37.97
N SER A 261 6.52 24.41 39.11
CA SER A 261 6.40 25.87 39.28
C SER A 261 5.14 26.39 39.97
N GLU A 262 5.16 26.37 41.31
CA GLU A 262 4.65 27.48 42.12
C GLU A 262 5.51 28.73 41.87
N ALA A 263 4.89 29.90 41.71
CA ALA A 263 5.23 31.14 42.41
C ALA A 263 4.49 32.37 41.83
N THR A 264 4.00 33.20 42.76
CA THR A 264 3.65 34.63 42.67
C THR A 264 2.39 35.06 41.92
N ALA A 265 1.31 35.32 42.67
CA ALA A 265 0.86 36.68 43.01
C ALA A 265 -0.14 36.63 44.18
#